data_AF-A0A537VYD9-F1
#
_entry.id   AF-A0A537VYD9-F1
#
_cell.length_a   1.000
_cell.length_b   1.000
_cell.length_c   1.000
_cell.angle_alpha   90.00
_cell.angle_beta   90.00
_cell.angle_gamma   90.00
#
_symmetry.space_group_name_H-M   'P 1'
#
loop_
_entity.id
_entity.type
_entity.pdbx_description
1 polymer ?
#
loop_
_entity_poly.entity_id
_entity_poly.type
_entity_poly.pdbx_seq_one_letter_code
_entity_poly.pdbx_strand_id
1 'polypeptide(L)' 'MIVSAKRQAFAPAKVQDWTYRAARLRLRRAGRTRLPAHTAVAELDAHANRVVRCACGWRGNGLGWLEHLDHIVRAAIGAR' A
#
# COMPACT_ATOMS: atom_id res chain seq x y z
N MET A 1 28.27 43.43 -24.53
CA MET A 1 26.98 42.71 -24.48
C MET A 1 27.10 41.60 -23.45
N ILE A 2 26.50 41.77 -22.26
CA ILE A 2 26.57 40.77 -21.18
C ILE A 2 25.21 40.08 -21.11
N VAL A 3 25.19 38.79 -21.47
CA VAL A 3 23.99 37.95 -21.40
C VAL A 3 23.72 37.62 -19.94
N SER A 4 22.73 38.29 -19.35
CA SER A 4 22.25 38.04 -17.98
C SER A 4 21.56 36.68 -17.93
N ALA A 5 22.30 35.64 -17.54
CA ALA A 5 21.73 34.32 -17.27
C ALA A 5 20.86 34.41 -16.01
N LYS A 6 19.54 34.55 -16.21
CA LYS A 6 18.55 34.35 -15.15
C LYS A 6 18.72 32.93 -14.61
N ARG A 7 19.38 32.79 -13.46
CA ARG A 7 19.34 31.55 -12.67
C ARG A 7 17.88 31.38 -12.22
N GLN A 8 17.11 30.57 -12.95
CA GLN A 8 15.86 30.06 -12.43
C GLN A 8 16.22 29.23 -11.21
N ALA A 9 15.91 29.75 -10.02
CA ALA A 9 15.93 28.95 -8.81
C ALA A 9 14.98 27.78 -9.06
N PHE A 10 15.54 26.59 -9.24
CA PHE A 10 14.78 25.35 -9.22
C PHE A 10 14.25 25.22 -7.79
N ALA A 11 13.08 25.83 -7.53
CA ALA A 11 12.41 25.64 -6.26
C ALA A 11 12.24 24.13 -6.13
N PRO A 12 12.82 23.47 -5.11
CA PRO A 12 12.60 22.06 -4.93
C PRO A 12 11.08 21.91 -4.87
N ALA A 13 10.53 21.10 -5.77
CA ALA A 13 9.14 20.68 -5.67
C ALA A 13 8.95 20.33 -4.19
N LYS A 14 7.94 20.93 -3.54
CA LYS A 14 7.60 20.61 -2.16
C LYS A 14 7.28 19.11 -2.15
N VAL A 15 8.31 18.29 -1.99
CA VAL A 15 8.16 16.91 -1.56
C VAL A 15 7.42 17.10 -0.27
N GLN A 16 6.14 16.73 -0.26
CA GLN A 16 5.44 16.62 1.01
C GLN A 16 6.32 15.67 1.79
N ASP A 17 7.11 16.19 2.73
CA ASP A 17 7.73 15.37 3.73
C ASP A 17 6.58 14.99 4.63
N TRP A 18 5.96 13.87 4.27
CA TRP A 18 5.15 13.12 5.20
C TRP A 18 6.13 12.79 6.30
N THR A 19 6.14 13.59 7.36
CA THR A 19 6.94 13.25 8.55
C THR A 19 6.67 11.78 8.82
N TYR A 20 7.71 10.99 9.08
CA TYR A 20 7.57 9.56 9.30
C TYR A 20 6.39 9.21 10.23
N ARG A 21 6.13 10.10 11.20
CA ARG A 21 4.94 10.10 12.06
C ARG A 21 3.61 10.15 11.30
N ALA A 22 3.40 11.09 10.39
CA ALA A 22 2.18 11.22 9.59
C ALA A 22 1.97 10.01 8.66
N ALA A 23 3.02 9.52 8.00
CA ALA A 23 2.96 8.30 7.19
C ALA A 23 2.57 7.08 8.03
N ARG A 24 3.22 6.90 9.20
CA ARG A 24 2.92 5.84 10.15
C ARG A 24 1.48 5.88 10.67
N LEU A 25 0.94 7.08 10.93
CA LEU A 25 -0.45 7.24 11.37
C LEU A 25 -1.44 6.79 10.29
N ARG A 26 -1.21 7.17 9.02
CA ARG A 26 -2.08 6.76 7.90
C ARG A 26 -2.01 5.26 7.66
N LEU A 27 -0.82 4.66 7.70
CA LEU A 27 -0.64 3.21 7.61
C LEU A 27 -1.40 2.48 8.73
N ARG A 28 -1.25 2.93 9.98
CA ARG A 28 -1.97 2.36 11.13
C ARG A 28 -3.49 2.47 10.97
N ARG A 29 -3.98 3.62 10.50
CA ARG A 29 -5.41 3.84 10.26
C ARG A 29 -5.93 2.90 9.17
N ALA A 30 -5.27 2.85 8.03
CA ALA A 30 -5.61 1.96 6.92
C ALA A 30 -5.61 0.49 7.34
N GLY A 31 -4.59 0.06 8.07
CA GLY A 31 -4.50 -1.29 8.62
C GLY A 31 -5.68 -1.63 9.53
N ARG A 32 -6.01 -0.74 10.48
CA ARG A 32 -7.12 -0.95 11.42
C ARG A 32 -8.49 -0.99 10.76
N THR A 33 -8.71 -0.21 9.70
CA THR A 33 -10.02 -0.11 9.07
C THR A 33 -10.25 -1.18 8.00
N ARG A 34 -9.20 -1.60 7.28
CA ARG A 34 -9.34 -2.52 6.15
C ARG A 34 -9.04 -3.98 6.50
N LEU A 35 -7.93 -4.25 7.19
CA LEU A 35 -7.45 -5.62 7.39
C LEU A 35 -8.44 -6.57 8.09
N PRO A 36 -9.32 -6.13 9.02
CA PRO A 36 -10.31 -7.02 9.63
C PRO A 36 -11.28 -7.68 8.62
N ALA A 37 -11.54 -7.03 7.48
CA ALA A 37 -12.36 -7.60 6.40
C ALA A 37 -11.59 -8.58 5.49
N HIS A 38 -10.27 -8.73 5.73
CA HIS A 38 -9.36 -9.52 4.92
C HIS A 38 -8.65 -10.62 5.72
N THR A 39 -9.29 -11.10 6.78
CA THR A 39 -8.89 -12.34 7.46
C THR A 39 -8.90 -13.50 6.47
N ALA A 40 -8.02 -14.47 6.66
CA ALA A 40 -7.89 -15.58 5.72
C ALA A 40 -7.65 -16.92 6.44
N VAL A 41 -8.05 -17.99 5.77
CA VAL A 41 -7.85 -19.37 6.21
C VAL A 41 -7.02 -20.10 5.17
N ALA A 42 -6.04 -20.87 5.62
CA ALA A 42 -5.29 -21.77 4.75
C ALA A 42 -6.05 -23.09 4.57
N GLU A 43 -6.18 -23.54 3.33
CA GLU A 43 -6.83 -24.79 2.95
C GLU A 43 -6.01 -25.52 1.88
N LEU A 44 -6.35 -26.78 1.62
CA LEU A 44 -5.81 -27.54 0.50
C LEU A 44 -6.80 -27.52 -0.66
N ASP A 45 -6.32 -27.33 -1.88
CA ASP A 45 -7.13 -27.50 -3.09
C ASP A 45 -7.24 -28.97 -3.52
N ALA A 46 -7.94 -29.23 -4.63
CA ALA A 46 -8.12 -30.58 -5.18
C ALA A 46 -6.80 -31.27 -5.62
N HIS A 47 -5.72 -30.50 -5.73
CA HIS A 47 -4.39 -30.96 -6.12
C HIS A 47 -3.42 -31.00 -4.92
N ALA A 48 -3.94 -30.89 -3.69
CA ALA A 48 -3.17 -30.83 -2.45
C ALA A 48 -2.19 -29.64 -2.36
N ASN A 49 -2.43 -28.55 -3.11
CA ASN A 49 -1.69 -27.32 -2.95
C ASN A 49 -2.23 -26.52 -1.76
N ARG A 50 -1.33 -25.88 -1.02
CA ARG A 50 -1.72 -24.91 0.01
C ARG A 50 -2.21 -23.62 -0.64
N VAL A 51 -3.49 -23.33 -0.45
CA VAL A 51 -4.13 -22.11 -0.90
C VAL A 51 -4.69 -21.34 0.30
N VAL A 52 -4.75 -20.03 0.17
CA VAL A 52 -5.27 -19.10 1.17
C VAL A 52 -6.57 -18.54 0.62
N ARG A 53 -7.64 -18.65 1.42
CA ARG A 53 -8.96 -18.08 1.11
C ARG A 53 -9.22 -16.91 2.03
N CYS A 54 -9.28 -15.72 1.46
CA CYS A 54 -9.57 -14.48 2.18
C CYS A 54 -11.10 -14.27 2.29
N ALA A 55 -11.53 -13.68 3.40
CA ALA A 55 -12.95 -13.39 3.68
C ALA A 55 -13.61 -12.49 2.62
N CYS A 56 -12.82 -11.67 1.92
CA CYS A 56 -13.31 -10.82 0.83
C CYS A 56 -13.51 -11.55 -0.52
N GLY A 57 -13.39 -12.88 -0.55
CA GLY A 57 -13.55 -13.69 -1.76
C GLY A 57 -12.28 -13.87 -2.58
N TRP A 58 -11.16 -13.26 -2.18
CA TRP A 58 -9.86 -13.49 -2.84
C TRP A 58 -9.32 -14.89 -2.51
N ARG A 59 -8.69 -15.54 -3.50
CA ARG A 59 -8.08 -16.88 -3.35
C ARG A 59 -6.76 -16.95 -4.12
N GLY A 60 -5.74 -17.57 -3.53
CA GLY A 60 -4.44 -17.78 -4.15
C GLY A 60 -3.46 -18.45 -3.21
N ASN A 61 -2.17 -18.42 -3.52
CA ASN A 61 -1.15 -18.94 -2.61
C ASN A 61 -0.81 -17.93 -1.49
N GLY A 62 0.05 -18.33 -0.55
CA GLY A 62 0.43 -17.46 0.58
C GLY A 62 1.12 -16.16 0.17
N LEU A 63 1.94 -16.17 -0.89
CA LEU A 63 2.62 -14.97 -1.37
C LEU A 63 1.63 -13.99 -2.00
N GLY A 64 0.73 -14.48 -2.86
CA GLY A 64 -0.33 -13.68 -3.47
C GLY A 64 -1.26 -13.07 -2.42
N TRP A 65 -1.46 -13.74 -1.28
CA TRP A 65 -2.26 -13.17 -0.19
C TRP A 65 -1.56 -11.96 0.44
N LEU A 66 -0.24 -12.00 0.62
CA LEU A 66 0.52 -10.86 1.13
C LEU A 66 0.49 -9.68 0.14
N GLU A 67 0.64 -9.95 -1.15
CA GLU A 67 0.53 -8.93 -2.21
C GLU A 67 -0.88 -8.30 -2.24
N HIS A 68 -1.92 -9.12 -2.08
CA HIS A 68 -3.30 -8.68 -1.95
C HIS A 68 -3.49 -7.73 -0.76
N LEU A 69 -2.96 -8.09 0.42
CA LEU A 69 -3.00 -7.22 1.61
C LEU A 69 -2.25 -5.90 1.40
N ASP A 70 -1.07 -5.93 0.77
CA ASP A 70 -0.31 -4.72 0.45
C ASP A 70 -1.11 -3.80 -0.47
N HIS A 71 -1.76 -4.35 -1.51
CA HIS A 71 -2.63 -3.59 -2.41
C HIS A 71 -3.78 -2.91 -1.66
N ILE A 72 -4.49 -3.62 -0.78
CA ILE A 72 -5.59 -3.08 0.03
C ILE A 72 -5.13 -1.92 0.91
N VAL A 73 -3.99 -2.11 1.59
CA VAL A 73 -3.44 -1.09 2.48
C VAL A 73 -2.99 0.13 1.69
N ARG A 74 -2.32 -0.04 0.55
CA ARG A 74 -1.91 1.05 -0.35
C ARG A 74 -3.11 1.83 -0.89
N ALA A 75 -4.14 1.14 -1.37
CA ALA A 75 -5.35 1.76 -1.86
C ALA A 75 -6.03 2.61 -0.79
N ALA A 76 -6.06 2.13 0.46
CA ALA A 76 -6.64 2.86 1.59
C ALA A 76 -5.79 4.05 2.07
N ILE A 77 -4.48 4.04 1.85
CA ILE A 77 -3.61 5.21 2.12
C ILE A 77 -3.80 6.28 1.03
N GLY A 78 -4.05 5.87 -0.22
CA GLY A 78 -4.28 6.75 -1.36
C GLY A 78 -5.68 7.35 -1.45
N ALA A 79 -6.69 6.69 -0.86
CA ALA A 79 -8.05 7.19 -0.77
C ALA A 79 -8.14 8.37 0.22
N ARG A 80 -8.51 9.55 -0.29
CA ARG A 80 -8.46 10.82 0.43
C ARG A 80 -9.84 11.27 0.89
#